data_AF-A0A225VZ27-F1
#
_entry.id   AF-A0A225VZ27-F1
#
_cell.length_a   1.000
_cell.length_b   1.000
_cell.length_c   1.000
_cell.angle_alpha   90.00
_cell.angle_beta   90.00
_cell.angle_gamma   90.00
#
_symmetry.space_group_name_H-M   'P 1'
#
loop_
_entity.id
_entity.type
_entity.pdbx_description
1 polymer ?
#
loop_
_entity_poly.entity_id
_entity_poly.type
_entity_poly.pdbx_seq_one_letter_code
_entity_poly.pdbx_strand_id
1 'polypeptide(L)'
;KRHSWASMVLWIDNPVVETPKILGASLSQQTLEPTKHLFLSIKRNEEPYQMITELDRMDFVGTQQIRHTQISKWHWNYTYEGGSNVSTRVSHTYTNTNPLGWITLTFTYEDGTYHDLIMWEQLTDAAREGLNSADFGETKVPFNENNFEATLKTAWPF
;
A
#
# COMPACT_ATOMS: atom_id res chain seq x y z
N LYS A 1 -6.37 14.82 12.28
CA LYS A 1 -4.91 14.62 12.09
C LYS A 1 -4.44 15.56 10.97
N ARG A 2 -3.34 16.31 11.13
CA ARG A 2 -2.89 17.33 10.16
C ARG A 2 -2.08 16.76 9.00
N HIS A 3 -1.26 15.75 9.26
CA HIS A 3 -0.37 15.12 8.28
C HIS A 3 -0.68 13.62 8.14
N SER A 4 -0.48 13.07 6.95
CA SER A 4 -0.59 11.65 6.65
C SER A 4 0.48 11.28 5.63
N TRP A 5 1.19 10.20 5.91
CA TRP A 5 2.16 9.57 5.02
C TRP A 5 1.72 8.12 4.81
N ALA A 6 1.76 7.68 3.55
CA ALA A 6 1.55 6.30 3.17
C ALA A 6 2.67 5.86 2.23
N SER A 7 2.98 4.57 2.27
CA SER A 7 4.01 3.94 1.45
C SER A 7 3.58 2.56 1.01
N MET A 8 4.13 2.15 -0.12
CA MET A 8 4.13 0.78 -0.58
C MET A 8 5.58 0.37 -0.81
N VAL A 9 5.93 -0.84 -0.38
CA VAL A 9 7.19 -1.49 -0.76
C VAL A 9 6.86 -2.61 -1.72
N LEU A 10 7.42 -2.54 -2.93
CA LEU A 10 7.25 -3.56 -3.96
C LEU A 10 8.52 -4.40 -4.06
N TRP A 11 8.38 -5.71 -3.87
CA TRP A 11 9.49 -6.65 -3.95
C TRP A 11 9.52 -7.27 -5.34
N ILE A 12 10.63 -7.06 -6.06
CA ILE A 12 10.84 -7.57 -7.42
C ILE A 12 12.06 -8.51 -7.44
N ASP A 13 12.11 -9.40 -8.43
CA ASP A 13 13.18 -10.38 -8.57
C ASP A 13 14.51 -9.76 -9.05
N ASN A 14 14.48 -9.02 -10.16
CA ASN A 14 15.67 -8.47 -10.80
C ASN A 14 15.35 -7.11 -11.44
N PRO A 15 15.90 -6.00 -10.93
CA PRO A 15 15.67 -4.67 -11.50
C PRO A 15 16.36 -4.44 -12.85
N VAL A 16 17.26 -5.34 -13.29
CA VAL A 16 18.04 -5.17 -14.53
C VAL A 16 17.27 -5.61 -15.78
N VAL A 17 16.22 -6.43 -15.63
CA VAL A 17 15.40 -6.86 -16.76
C VAL A 17 14.36 -5.80 -17.14
N GLU A 18 13.97 -5.75 -18.42
CA GLU A 18 12.99 -4.76 -18.92
C GLU A 18 11.62 -4.90 -18.24
N THR A 19 11.22 -6.12 -17.89
CA THR A 19 9.97 -6.41 -17.19
C THR A 19 10.23 -7.29 -15.97
N PRO A 20 10.60 -6.69 -14.82
CA PRO A 20 10.82 -7.42 -13.57
C PRO A 20 9.55 -8.13 -13.12
N LYS A 21 9.70 -9.29 -12.48
CA LYS A 21 8.59 -10.00 -11.85
C LYS A 21 8.36 -9.43 -10.46
N ILE A 22 7.12 -9.00 -10.20
CA ILE A 22 6.67 -8.65 -8.85
C ILE A 22 6.52 -9.95 -8.05
N LEU A 23 7.29 -10.05 -6.96
CA LEU A 23 7.28 -11.17 -6.03
C LEU A 23 6.31 -10.96 -4.87
N GLY A 24 6.11 -9.71 -4.45
CA GLY A 24 5.25 -9.39 -3.33
C GLY A 24 5.15 -7.88 -3.11
N ALA A 25 4.24 -7.47 -2.25
CA ALA A 25 4.02 -6.07 -1.92
C ALA A 25 3.66 -5.92 -0.43
N SER A 26 4.06 -4.79 0.13
CA SER A 26 3.74 -4.43 1.51
C SER A 26 3.17 -3.02 1.55
N LEU A 27 1.94 -2.90 2.03
CA LEU A 27 1.13 -1.68 1.99
C LEU A 27 1.03 -1.08 3.39
N SER A 28 1.39 0.20 3.55
CA SER A 28 1.41 0.82 4.87
C SER A 28 0.02 0.89 5.49
N GLN A 29 -0.08 0.50 6.76
CA GLN A 29 -1.27 0.65 7.57
C GLN A 29 -1.03 1.72 8.63
N GLN A 30 -1.70 2.86 8.52
CA GLN A 30 -1.62 3.86 9.57
C GLN A 30 -2.62 3.56 10.67
N THR A 31 -2.08 3.02 11.75
CA THR A 31 -2.78 2.87 13.01
C THR A 31 -3.09 4.25 13.61
N LEU A 32 -4.32 4.75 13.47
CA LEU A 32 -4.74 5.95 14.21
C LEU A 32 -4.93 5.58 15.68
N GLU A 33 -4.35 6.35 16.60
CA GLU A 33 -4.68 6.25 18.03
C GLU A 33 -6.21 6.28 18.19
N PRO A 34 -6.80 5.33 18.92
CA PRO A 34 -8.24 5.36 19.13
C PRO A 34 -8.57 6.61 19.96
N THR A 35 -9.72 7.22 19.67
CA THR A 35 -10.25 8.29 20.51
C THR A 35 -10.39 7.75 21.94
N LYS A 36 -9.73 8.41 22.92
CA LYS A 36 -9.66 8.01 24.34
C LYS A 36 -11.01 7.79 25.05
N HIS A 37 -12.13 8.09 24.40
CA HIS A 37 -13.48 7.97 24.95
C HIS A 37 -14.07 6.54 24.88
N LEU A 38 -13.39 5.57 24.29
CA LEU A 38 -13.87 4.18 24.24
C LEU A 38 -13.11 3.32 25.26
N PHE A 39 -13.76 2.98 26.38
CA PHE A 39 -13.22 2.17 27.50
C PHE A 39 -13.03 0.67 27.16
N LEU A 40 -12.73 0.35 25.90
CA LEU A 40 -12.40 -0.99 25.44
C LEU A 40 -11.02 -0.92 24.77
N SER A 41 -9.98 -1.31 25.49
CA SER A 41 -8.65 -1.53 24.91
C SER A 41 -8.71 -2.76 24.01
N ILE A 42 -9.16 -2.58 22.78
CA ILE A 42 -9.09 -3.58 21.72
C ILE A 42 -7.60 -3.79 21.44
N LYS A 43 -7.08 -4.98 21.73
CA LYS A 43 -5.75 -5.39 21.28
C LYS A 43 -5.70 -5.23 19.76
N ARG A 44 -4.76 -4.41 19.29
CA ARG A 44 -4.63 -4.06 17.88
C ARG A 44 -3.54 -4.93 17.27
N ASN A 45 -3.71 -5.36 16.01
CA ASN A 45 -2.56 -5.85 15.26
C ASN A 45 -1.67 -4.64 14.95
N GLU A 46 -0.46 -4.66 15.51
CA GLU A 46 0.53 -3.57 15.53
C GLU A 46 1.39 -3.52 14.25
N GLU A 47 1.11 -4.38 13.27
CA GLU A 47 1.94 -4.50 12.08
C GLU A 47 1.77 -3.26 11.17
N PRO A 48 2.85 -2.50 10.92
CA PRO A 48 2.78 -1.25 10.17
C PRO A 48 2.52 -1.47 8.67
N TYR A 49 2.59 -2.72 8.20
CA TYR A 49 2.39 -3.10 6.80
C TYR A 49 1.43 -4.27 6.68
N GLN A 50 0.53 -4.20 5.71
CA GLN A 50 -0.16 -5.37 5.17
C GLN A 50 0.77 -6.03 4.15
N MET A 51 1.23 -7.24 4.45
CA MET A 51 2.21 -7.97 3.65
C MET A 51 1.52 -8.99 2.75
N ILE A 52 1.90 -9.02 1.47
CA ILE A 52 1.30 -9.86 0.44
C ILE A 52 2.43 -10.50 -0.37
N THR A 53 2.50 -11.83 -0.35
CA THR A 53 3.51 -12.62 -1.08
C THR A 53 3.05 -13.07 -2.47
N GLU A 54 1.75 -12.91 -2.78
CA GLU A 54 1.17 -13.23 -4.08
C GLU A 54 0.08 -12.20 -4.39
N LEU A 55 0.23 -11.45 -5.48
CA LEU A 55 -0.75 -10.46 -5.89
C LEU A 55 -1.86 -11.12 -6.72
N ASP A 56 -3.10 -10.66 -6.55
CA ASP A 56 -4.23 -11.07 -7.38
C ASP A 56 -4.10 -10.45 -8.77
N ARG A 57 -4.66 -11.12 -9.79
CA ARG A 57 -4.77 -10.57 -11.14
C ARG A 57 -5.44 -9.20 -11.14
N MET A 58 -6.45 -9.00 -10.30
CA MET A 58 -7.21 -7.76 -10.20
C MET A 58 -6.42 -6.59 -9.59
N ASP A 59 -5.31 -6.87 -8.90
CA ASP A 59 -4.43 -5.85 -8.34
C ASP A 59 -3.63 -5.12 -9.43
N PHE A 60 -3.61 -5.66 -10.66
CA PHE A 60 -2.90 -5.07 -11.79
C PHE A 60 -3.78 -4.16 -12.64
N VAL A 61 -3.18 -3.06 -13.10
CA VAL A 61 -3.84 -2.05 -13.94
C VAL A 61 -4.35 -2.66 -15.24
N GLY A 62 -5.57 -2.33 -15.63
CA GLY A 62 -6.22 -2.84 -16.85
C GLY A 62 -6.79 -4.27 -16.76
N THR A 63 -6.66 -4.99 -15.65
CA THR A 63 -7.32 -6.30 -15.50
C THR A 63 -8.82 -6.12 -15.35
N GLN A 64 -9.59 -6.90 -16.11
CA GLN A 64 -11.06 -6.91 -16.05
C GLN A 64 -11.57 -8.26 -15.55
N GLN A 65 -12.50 -8.21 -14.60
CA GLN A 65 -13.22 -9.38 -14.10
C GLN A 65 -14.48 -9.61 -14.95
N ILE A 66 -14.52 -10.73 -15.67
CA ILE A 66 -15.62 -11.11 -16.54
C ILE A 66 -16.47 -12.14 -15.82
N ARG A 67 -17.74 -11.80 -15.61
CA ARG A 67 -18.72 -12.69 -15.00
C ARG A 67 -19.30 -13.64 -16.05
N HIS A 68 -19.13 -14.94 -15.82
CA HIS A 68 -19.65 -16.00 -16.69
C HIS A 68 -20.96 -16.55 -16.15
N THR A 69 -20.99 -17.85 -15.86
CA THR A 69 -22.17 -18.59 -15.46
C THR A 69 -22.39 -18.52 -13.96
N GLN A 70 -23.66 -18.49 -13.57
CA GLN A 70 -24.06 -18.60 -12.18
C GLN A 70 -23.98 -20.09 -11.76
N ILE A 71 -23.02 -20.42 -10.90
CA ILE A 71 -22.85 -21.78 -10.38
C ILE A 71 -23.94 -22.09 -9.34
N SER A 72 -24.34 -21.09 -8.55
CA SER A 72 -25.45 -21.20 -7.61
C SER A 72 -26.05 -19.82 -7.31
N LYS A 73 -27.14 -19.79 -6.53
CA LYS A 73 -27.85 -18.55 -6.16
C LYS A 73 -26.92 -17.42 -5.68
N TRP A 74 -25.78 -17.74 -5.06
CA TRP A 74 -24.83 -16.77 -4.52
C TRP A 74 -23.42 -16.84 -5.12
N HIS A 75 -23.15 -17.82 -6.00
CA HIS A 75 -21.81 -18.03 -6.56
C HIS A 75 -21.83 -17.89 -8.06
N TRP A 76 -20.93 -17.04 -8.56
CA TRP A 76 -20.69 -16.81 -9.98
C TRP A 76 -19.29 -17.30 -10.34
N ASN A 77 -19.14 -17.85 -11.53
CA ASN A 77 -17.82 -18.11 -12.09
C ASN A 77 -17.29 -16.82 -12.72
N TYR A 78 -16.01 -16.52 -12.46
CA TYR A 78 -15.34 -15.34 -13.00
C TYR A 78 -14.07 -15.75 -13.74
N THR A 79 -13.77 -15.08 -14.85
CA THR A 79 -12.43 -15.09 -15.45
C THR A 79 -11.85 -13.69 -15.41
N TYR A 80 -10.53 -13.62 -15.54
CA TYR A 80 -9.79 -12.36 -15.54
C TYR A 80 -9.05 -12.23 -16.86
N GLU A 81 -9.22 -11.10 -17.52
CA GLU A 81 -8.65 -10.82 -18.84
C GLU A 81 -7.92 -9.48 -18.85
N GLY A 82 -6.92 -9.35 -19.71
CA GLY A 82 -6.07 -8.17 -19.80
C GLY A 82 -5.09 -8.05 -18.63
N GLY A 83 -4.80 -6.81 -18.23
CA GLY A 83 -3.89 -6.51 -17.13
C GLY A 83 -2.45 -6.25 -17.54
N SER A 84 -1.84 -5.27 -16.89
CA SER A 84 -0.40 -5.06 -16.87
C SER A 84 0.29 -6.14 -16.02
N ASN A 85 1.57 -6.40 -16.27
CA ASN A 85 2.39 -7.23 -15.38
C ASN A 85 3.35 -6.40 -14.52
N VAL A 86 3.37 -5.07 -14.72
CA VAL A 86 4.33 -4.14 -14.08
C VAL A 86 3.66 -2.97 -13.38
N SER A 87 2.33 -2.83 -13.54
CA SER A 87 1.57 -1.71 -12.99
C SER A 87 0.46 -2.24 -12.09
N THR A 88 0.42 -1.77 -10.85
CA THR A 88 -0.57 -2.17 -9.84
C THR A 88 -1.49 -1.01 -9.45
N ARG A 89 -2.66 -1.35 -8.92
CA ARG A 89 -3.72 -0.42 -8.50
C ARG A 89 -3.77 -0.34 -6.98
N VAL A 90 -3.52 0.83 -6.42
CA VAL A 90 -3.63 1.04 -4.97
C VAL A 90 -4.52 2.23 -4.67
N SER A 91 -5.22 2.18 -3.53
CA SER A 91 -6.03 3.30 -3.06
C SER A 91 -5.88 3.50 -1.55
N HIS A 92 -6.10 4.75 -1.13
CA HIS A 92 -6.36 5.03 0.27
C HIS A 92 -7.80 4.64 0.59
N THR A 93 -7.99 3.72 1.55
CA THR A 93 -9.34 3.42 2.03
C THR A 93 -9.74 4.43 3.10
N TYR A 94 -10.83 5.15 2.85
CA TYR A 94 -11.48 6.03 3.82
C TYR A 94 -12.78 5.39 4.32
N THR A 95 -12.74 4.84 5.53
CA THR A 95 -13.83 4.87 6.52
C THR A 95 -15.18 4.16 6.27
N ASN A 96 -15.39 3.37 5.22
CA ASN A 96 -16.60 2.51 5.15
C ASN A 96 -16.35 1.11 5.76
N THR A 97 -15.24 0.47 5.41
CA THR A 97 -14.98 -0.93 5.78
C THR A 97 -14.36 -1.10 7.16
N ASN A 98 -13.90 0.01 7.78
CA ASN A 98 -13.26 -0.03 9.08
C ASN A 98 -13.96 0.92 10.07
N PRO A 99 -14.83 0.42 10.95
CA PRO A 99 -15.54 1.23 11.96
C PRO A 99 -14.60 1.89 12.98
N LEU A 100 -13.30 1.60 12.94
CA LEU A 100 -12.27 2.15 13.83
C LEU A 100 -11.47 3.32 13.20
N GLY A 101 -11.79 3.71 11.96
CA GLY A 101 -11.32 4.96 11.35
C GLY A 101 -9.89 4.95 10.79
N TRP A 102 -9.29 3.79 10.48
CA TRP A 102 -7.90 3.73 9.99
C TRP A 102 -7.78 4.22 8.55
N ILE A 103 -6.67 4.92 8.24
CA ILE A 103 -6.27 5.22 6.85
C ILE A 103 -5.23 4.17 6.47
N THR A 104 -5.56 3.32 5.52
CA THR A 104 -4.64 2.28 5.04
C THR A 104 -4.52 2.37 3.53
N LEU A 105 -3.34 2.04 3.02
CA LEU A 105 -3.15 1.76 1.61
C LEU A 105 -3.60 0.32 1.35
N THR A 106 -4.37 0.10 0.29
CA THR A 106 -4.85 -1.24 -0.10
C THR A 106 -4.80 -1.40 -1.61
N PHE A 107 -4.74 -2.64 -2.10
CA PHE A 107 -4.99 -2.90 -3.51
C PHE A 107 -6.47 -2.65 -3.84
N THR A 108 -6.73 -2.15 -5.03
CA THR A 108 -8.09 -1.82 -5.49
C THR A 108 -8.35 -2.42 -6.86
N TYR A 109 -9.62 -2.64 -7.17
CA TYR A 109 -10.07 -3.19 -8.46
C TYR A 109 -10.37 -2.10 -9.49
N GLU A 110 -10.20 -0.83 -9.11
CA GLU A 110 -10.41 0.32 -9.96
C GLU A 110 -9.08 0.90 -10.45
N ASP A 111 -8.99 1.18 -11.75
CA ASP A 111 -7.84 1.87 -12.33
C ASP A 111 -7.78 3.33 -11.83
N GLY A 112 -6.64 3.68 -11.23
CA GLY A 112 -6.36 5.05 -10.78
C GLY A 112 -5.59 5.86 -11.81
N THR A 113 -4.92 6.91 -11.33
CA THR A 113 -4.03 7.75 -12.13
C THR A 113 -2.58 7.62 -11.65
N TYR A 114 -1.64 7.75 -12.58
CA TYR A 114 -0.23 7.90 -12.22
C TYR A 114 0.07 9.31 -11.71
N HIS A 115 1.04 9.42 -10.81
CA HIS A 115 1.60 10.68 -10.35
C HIS A 115 3.07 10.80 -10.76
N ASP A 116 3.55 12.03 -10.90
CA ASP A 116 4.95 12.28 -11.22
C ASP A 116 5.86 11.74 -10.12
N LEU A 117 6.85 10.93 -10.53
CA LEU A 117 7.80 10.30 -9.62
C LEU A 117 9.04 11.17 -9.47
N ILE A 118 9.44 11.41 -8.22
CA ILE A 118 10.76 11.95 -7.86
C ILE A 118 11.44 10.98 -6.89
N MET A 119 12.62 10.51 -7.25
CA MET A 119 13.42 9.59 -6.44
C MET A 119 14.16 10.36 -5.34
N TRP A 120 14.50 9.69 -4.23
CA TRP A 120 15.27 10.30 -3.14
C TRP A 120 16.57 10.96 -3.63
N GLU A 121 17.33 10.25 -4.48
CA GLU A 121 18.59 10.75 -5.07
C GLU A 121 18.39 11.89 -6.09
N GLN A 122 17.16 12.13 -6.54
CA GLN A 122 16.83 13.26 -7.42
C GLN A 122 16.42 14.51 -6.63
N LEU A 123 16.19 14.41 -5.32
CA LEU A 123 15.86 15.55 -4.47
C LEU A 123 17.09 16.43 -4.23
N THR A 124 16.85 17.74 -4.11
CA THR A 124 17.89 18.66 -3.63
C THR A 124 18.29 18.34 -2.19
N ASP A 125 19.52 18.67 -1.81
CA ASP A 125 20.00 18.50 -0.42
C ASP A 125 19.09 19.17 0.61
N ALA A 126 18.57 20.35 0.29
CA ALA A 126 17.62 21.07 1.15
C ALA A 126 16.29 20.31 1.33
N ALA A 127 15.80 19.64 0.28
CA ALA A 127 14.59 18.84 0.36
C ALA A 127 14.81 17.55 1.18
N ARG A 128 15.96 16.89 0.99
CA ARG A 128 16.34 15.72 1.81
C ARG A 128 16.47 16.08 3.28
N GLU A 129 17.17 17.18 3.59
CA GLU A 129 17.30 17.68 4.96
C GLU A 129 15.95 18.04 5.58
N GLY A 130 15.06 18.67 4.80
CA GLY A 130 13.70 18.96 5.24
C GLY A 130 12.91 17.69 5.59
N LEU A 131 12.99 16.64 4.77
CA LEU A 131 12.31 15.37 5.01
C LEU A 131 12.95 14.54 6.14
N ASN A 132 14.23 14.74 6.43
CA ASN A 132 14.93 14.11 7.54
C ASN A 132 14.60 14.75 8.90
N SER A 133 14.41 16.08 8.93
CA SER A 133 14.32 16.88 10.18
C SER A 133 12.92 17.37 10.54
N ALA A 134 12.01 17.51 9.57
CA ALA A 134 10.68 18.08 9.83
C ALA A 134 9.81 17.19 10.73
N ASP A 135 9.05 17.84 11.61
CA ASP A 135 8.06 17.18 12.46
C ASP A 135 6.72 17.04 11.74
N PHE A 136 6.37 15.80 11.37
CA PHE A 136 5.07 15.43 10.81
C PHE A 136 4.10 14.85 11.86
N GLY A 137 4.34 15.15 13.14
CA GLY A 137 3.56 14.71 14.28
C GLY A 137 3.63 13.21 14.48
N GLU A 138 2.48 12.56 14.55
CA GLU A 138 2.36 11.10 14.72
C GLU A 138 2.73 10.29 13.46
N THR A 139 3.17 10.94 12.39
CA THR A 139 3.46 10.29 11.11
C THR A 139 4.95 10.40 10.81
N LYS A 140 5.52 9.37 10.18
CA LYS A 140 6.93 9.33 9.83
C LYS A 140 7.08 9.27 8.32
N VAL A 141 8.09 9.94 7.78
CA VAL A 141 8.47 9.82 6.37
C VAL A 141 9.13 8.44 6.17
N PRO A 142 8.53 7.53 5.39
CA PRO A 142 8.95 6.13 5.38
C PRO A 142 10.24 5.86 4.58
N PHE A 143 10.62 6.78 3.71
CA PHE A 143 11.75 6.62 2.78
C PHE A 143 12.93 7.55 3.09
N ASN A 144 12.88 8.31 4.20
CA ASN A 144 13.99 9.16 4.61
C ASN A 144 15.13 8.32 5.24
N GLU A 145 16.31 8.92 5.39
CA GLU A 145 17.51 8.20 5.85
C GLU A 145 17.33 7.57 7.24
N ASN A 146 16.60 8.26 8.11
CA ASN A 146 16.36 7.81 9.48
C ASN A 146 15.41 6.60 9.58
N ASN A 147 14.53 6.40 8.59
CA ASN A 147 13.47 5.40 8.66
C ASN A 147 13.53 4.32 7.57
N PHE A 148 14.33 4.48 6.50
CA PHE A 148 14.29 3.61 5.33
C PHE A 148 14.58 2.13 5.66
N GLU A 149 15.70 1.84 6.34
CA GLU A 149 16.08 0.46 6.69
C GLU A 149 15.07 -0.20 7.64
N ALA A 150 14.56 0.54 8.63
CA ALA A 150 13.54 0.05 9.54
C ALA A 150 12.22 -0.22 8.80
N THR A 151 11.89 0.65 7.83
CA THR A 151 10.74 0.47 6.95
C THR A 151 10.89 -0.80 6.11
N LEU A 152 12.03 -1.02 5.47
CA LEU A 152 12.25 -2.23 4.67
C LEU A 152 12.16 -3.50 5.52
N LYS A 153 12.77 -3.49 6.70
CA LYS A 153 12.72 -4.64 7.62
C LYS A 153 11.29 -4.97 8.07
N THR A 154 10.49 -3.95 8.35
CA THR A 154 9.08 -4.14 8.76
C THR A 154 8.16 -4.45 7.60
N ALA A 155 8.58 -4.16 6.36
CA ALA A 155 7.81 -4.43 5.15
C ALA A 155 8.21 -5.73 4.45
N TRP A 156 9.15 -6.52 4.98
CA TRP A 156 9.63 -7.75 4.35
C TRP A 156 8.64 -8.91 4.52
N PRO A 157 8.06 -9.46 3.43
CA PRO A 157 6.95 -10.41 3.51
C PRO A 157 7.39 -11.89 3.45
N PHE A 158 8.69 -12.21 3.43
CA PHE A 158 9.23 -13.55 3.15
C PHE A 158 10.02 -14.19 4.31
#